data_AF-A0A7C3FY83-F1
#
_entry.id   AF-A0A7C3FY83-F1
#
_cell.length_a   1.000
_cell.length_b   1.000
_cell.length_c   1.000
_cell.angle_alpha   90.00
_cell.angle_beta   90.00
_cell.angle_gamma   90.00
#
_symmetry.space_group_name_H-M   'P 1'
#
loop_
_entity.id
_entity.type
_entity.pdbx_description
1 polymer ?
#
loop_
_entity_poly.entity_id
_entity_poly.type
_entity_poly.pdbx_seq_one_letter_code
_entity_poly.pdbx_strand_id
1 'polypeptide(L)'
;MRRRKRLPSQLASDLGVSHATIGRWLSGSDTPNTRSCQRLAEYSGASLEKVLSIVGHLPRVAETAPPEWPEFREYAQQKYPDELDEDLITMIEDLIERRRSRSYEVKDS
;
A
#
# COMPACT_ATOMS: atom_id res chain seq x y z
N MET A 1 7.70 6.22 -6.88
CA MET A 1 8.77 5.25 -7.20
C MET A 1 9.87 5.96 -7.98
N ARG A 2 11.07 6.14 -7.41
CA ARG A 2 12.22 6.69 -8.15
C ARG A 2 12.64 5.64 -9.19
N ARG A 3 12.34 5.86 -10.47
CA ARG A 3 12.90 5.04 -11.56
C ARG A 3 14.42 5.24 -11.56
N ARG A 4 15.17 4.28 -11.01
CA ARG A 4 16.61 4.18 -11.27
C ARG A 4 16.74 3.98 -12.79
N LYS A 5 17.22 5.00 -13.50
CA LYS A 5 17.41 5.02 -14.97
C LYS A 5 18.56 4.08 -15.38
N ARG A 6 18.39 2.76 -15.16
CA ARG A 6 19.36 1.73 -15.56
C ARG A 6 18.83 0.98 -16.78
N LEU A 7 19.72 0.63 -17.70
CA LEU A 7 19.39 0.01 -18.98
C LEU A 7 18.91 -1.46 -18.77
N PRO A 8 17.99 -1.99 -19.60
CA PRO A 8 17.50 -3.37 -19.48
C PRO A 8 18.58 -4.45 -19.49
N SER A 9 19.74 -4.18 -20.10
CA SER A 9 20.92 -5.06 -20.10
C SER A 9 21.59 -5.19 -18.72
N GLN A 10 21.62 -4.12 -17.94
CA GLN A 10 22.12 -4.16 -16.56
C GLN A 10 21.15 -4.94 -15.68
N LEU A 11 19.85 -4.71 -15.85
CA LEU A 11 18.82 -5.47 -15.13
C LEU A 11 18.92 -6.98 -15.41
N ALA A 12 19.13 -7.36 -16.68
CA ALA A 12 19.33 -8.77 -17.06
C ALA A 12 20.54 -9.39 -16.36
N SER A 13 21.66 -8.66 -16.33
CA SER A 13 22.91 -9.09 -15.69
C SER A 13 22.75 -9.24 -14.18
N ASP A 14 22.15 -8.24 -13.51
CA ASP A 14 21.94 -8.23 -12.07
C ASP A 14 20.97 -9.33 -11.60
N LEU A 15 19.96 -9.63 -12.41
CA LEU A 15 18.99 -10.70 -12.13
C LEU A 15 19.48 -12.09 -12.58
N GLY A 16 20.59 -12.17 -13.29
CA GLY A 16 21.14 -13.42 -13.84
C GLY A 16 20.22 -14.09 -14.85
N VAL A 17 19.51 -13.31 -15.67
CA VAL A 17 18.58 -13.79 -16.70
C VAL A 17 18.95 -13.23 -18.07
N SER A 18 18.47 -13.84 -19.14
CA SER A 18 18.76 -13.36 -20.49
C SER A 18 18.05 -12.02 -20.77
N HIS A 19 18.65 -11.19 -21.63
CA HIS A 19 18.02 -9.95 -22.09
C HIS A 19 16.68 -10.19 -22.79
N ALA A 20 16.56 -11.32 -23.52
CA ALA A 20 15.31 -11.72 -24.15
C ALA A 20 14.19 -11.99 -23.12
N THR A 21 14.53 -12.60 -21.98
CA THR A 21 13.60 -12.85 -20.87
C THR A 21 13.08 -11.53 -20.28
N ILE A 22 13.97 -10.56 -20.03
CA ILE A 22 13.57 -9.21 -19.58
C ILE A 22 12.66 -8.54 -20.61
N GLY A 23 12.99 -8.66 -21.91
CA GLY A 23 12.16 -8.14 -22.99
C GLY A 23 10.73 -8.71 -22.95
N ARG A 24 10.58 -10.02 -22.75
CA ARG A 24 9.26 -10.68 -22.64
C ARG A 24 8.47 -10.24 -21.41
N TRP A 25 9.13 -10.02 -20.28
CA TRP A 25 8.47 -9.51 -19.08
C TRP A 25 7.99 -8.06 -19.27
N LEU A 26 8.81 -7.23 -19.92
CA LEU A 26 8.45 -5.84 -20.22
C LEU A 26 7.32 -5.72 -21.24
N SER A 27 7.23 -6.65 -22.20
CA SER A 27 6.11 -6.75 -23.15
C SER A 27 4.87 -7.46 -22.59
N GLY A 28 4.95 -8.00 -21.35
CA GLY A 28 3.86 -8.76 -20.74
C GLY A 28 3.62 -10.13 -21.37
N SER A 29 4.55 -10.63 -22.18
CA SER A 29 4.44 -11.91 -22.89
C SER A 29 4.88 -13.11 -22.06
N ASP A 30 5.54 -12.87 -20.92
CA ASP A 30 5.99 -13.90 -19.98
C ASP A 30 5.98 -13.35 -18.55
N THR A 31 5.85 -14.26 -17.58
CA THR A 31 5.68 -13.93 -16.16
C THR A 31 6.89 -14.45 -15.38
N PRO A 32 7.64 -13.60 -14.65
CA PRO A 32 8.80 -14.05 -13.87
C PRO A 32 8.39 -15.06 -12.81
N ASN A 33 9.17 -16.12 -12.62
CA ASN A 33 8.96 -17.08 -11.52
C ASN A 33 9.26 -16.47 -10.14
N THR A 34 8.96 -17.21 -9.07
CA THR A 34 9.11 -16.76 -7.68
C THR A 34 10.54 -16.34 -7.32
N ARG A 35 11.54 -17.07 -7.81
CA ARG A 35 12.97 -16.76 -7.58
C ARG A 35 13.38 -15.45 -8.27
N SER A 36 12.88 -15.22 -9.49
CA SER A 36 13.07 -13.96 -10.21
C SER A 36 12.33 -12.81 -9.55
N CYS A 37 11.14 -13.05 -8.99
CA CYS A 37 10.40 -12.06 -8.20
C CYS A 37 11.15 -11.62 -6.94
N GLN A 38 11.82 -12.56 -6.25
CA GLN A 38 12.69 -12.22 -5.11
C GLN A 38 13.83 -11.30 -5.53
N ARG A 39 14.54 -11.63 -6.62
CA ARG A 39 15.60 -10.78 -7.15
C ARG A 39 15.08 -9.41 -7.60
N LEU A 40 13.89 -9.34 -8.18
CA LEU A 40 13.22 -8.08 -8.54
C LEU A 40 12.85 -7.24 -7.31
N ALA A 41 12.43 -7.87 -6.21
CA ALA A 41 12.14 -7.20 -4.94
C ALA A 41 13.42 -6.60 -4.33
N GLU A 42 14.48 -7.39 -4.23
CA GLU A 42 15.82 -6.94 -3.79
C GLU A 42 16.36 -5.80 -4.67
N TYR A 43 16.24 -5.94 -5.99
CA TYR A 43 16.70 -4.92 -6.95
C TYR A 43 15.91 -3.61 -6.86
N SER A 44 14.58 -3.69 -6.71
CA SER A 44 13.69 -2.53 -6.67
C SER A 44 13.57 -1.89 -5.29
N GLY A 45 14.00 -2.58 -4.23
CA GLY A 45 13.75 -2.20 -2.84
C GLY A 45 12.27 -2.30 -2.43
N ALA A 46 11.45 -2.98 -3.24
CA ALA A 46 10.06 -3.27 -2.91
C ALA A 46 9.96 -4.58 -2.10
N SER A 47 8.88 -4.78 -1.35
CA SER A 47 8.63 -6.06 -0.70
C SER A 47 8.36 -7.16 -1.74
N LEU A 48 8.77 -8.39 -1.41
CA LEU A 48 8.53 -9.56 -2.26
C LEU A 48 7.03 -9.77 -2.54
N GLU A 49 6.19 -9.61 -1.53
CA GLU A 49 4.72 -9.66 -1.67
C GLU A 49 4.20 -8.67 -2.70
N LYS A 50 4.70 -7.43 -2.69
CA LYS A 50 4.30 -6.41 -3.66
C LYS A 50 4.69 -6.81 -5.08
N VAL A 51 5.87 -7.38 -5.27
CA VAL A 51 6.30 -7.87 -6.59
C VAL A 51 5.45 -9.06 -7.04
N LEU A 52 5.22 -10.05 -6.17
CA LEU A 52 4.38 -11.22 -6.46
C LEU A 52 2.93 -10.83 -6.79
N SER A 53 2.40 -9.83 -6.07
CA SER A 53 1.08 -9.25 -6.33
C SER A 53 1.00 -8.52 -7.67
N ILE A 54 2.06 -7.82 -8.10
CA ILE A 54 2.09 -7.13 -9.41
C ILE A 54 2.17 -8.16 -10.55
N VAL A 55 2.94 -9.23 -10.34
CA VAL A 55 3.19 -10.28 -11.32
C VAL A 55 1.99 -11.24 -11.46
N GLY A 56 1.09 -11.26 -10.47
CA GLY A 56 -0.12 -12.09 -10.48
C GLY A 56 0.07 -13.49 -9.88
N HIS A 57 1.19 -13.74 -9.19
CA HIS A 57 1.42 -15.00 -8.46
C HIS A 57 0.64 -15.08 -7.16
N LEU A 58 0.26 -13.93 -6.61
CA LEU A 58 -0.69 -13.84 -5.52
C LEU A 58 -1.88 -13.04 -6.03
N PRO A 59 -3.13 -13.39 -5.65
CA PRO A 59 -4.25 -12.47 -5.84
C PRO A 59 -3.79 -11.16 -5.22
N ARG A 60 -3.86 -10.08 -6.01
CA ARG A 60 -3.39 -8.74 -5.63
C ARG A 60 -3.75 -8.60 -4.18
N VAL A 61 -2.74 -8.53 -3.28
CA VAL A 61 -3.01 -8.34 -1.87
C VAL A 61 -3.80 -7.06 -1.90
N ALA A 62 -5.13 -7.21 -1.73
CA ALA A 62 -6.02 -6.09 -1.57
C ALA A 62 -5.28 -5.29 -0.53
N GLU A 63 -4.94 -4.05 -0.87
CA GLU A 63 -4.48 -3.08 0.11
C GLU A 63 -5.37 -3.36 1.31
N THR A 64 -4.83 -4.04 2.32
CA THR A 64 -5.61 -4.41 3.49
C THR A 64 -6.10 -3.06 3.91
N ALA A 65 -7.41 -2.87 3.81
CA ALA A 65 -8.06 -1.58 3.94
C ALA A 65 -7.33 -0.85 5.07
N PRO A 66 -6.90 0.41 4.86
CA PRO A 66 -6.10 1.14 5.84
C PRO A 66 -6.70 0.83 7.21
N PRO A 67 -5.89 0.23 8.12
CA PRO A 67 -6.37 -0.66 9.18
C PRO A 67 -7.67 -0.08 9.68
N GLU A 68 -8.82 -0.74 9.45
CA GLU A 68 -10.14 -0.14 9.71
C GLU A 68 -10.05 0.53 11.07
N TRP A 69 -9.85 1.86 11.05
CA TRP A 69 -9.58 2.56 12.28
C TRP A 69 -10.94 2.53 12.95
N PRO A 70 -11.05 1.90 14.13
CA PRO A 70 -12.33 1.84 14.81
C PRO A 70 -12.91 3.24 14.89
N GLU A 71 -14.24 3.35 14.82
CA GLU A 71 -14.86 4.67 14.97
C GLU A 71 -14.38 5.29 16.28
N PHE A 72 -14.29 6.63 16.32
CA PHE A 72 -13.63 7.32 17.43
C PHE A 72 -14.13 6.83 18.81
N ARG A 73 -15.44 6.59 18.92
CA ARG A 73 -16.10 6.01 20.08
C ARG A 73 -15.53 4.66 20.50
N GLU A 74 -15.40 3.72 19.56
CA GLU A 74 -14.88 2.38 19.81
C GLU A 74 -13.41 2.43 20.27
N TYR A 75 -12.60 3.29 19.63
CA TYR A 75 -11.21 3.50 20.02
C TYR A 75 -11.09 4.10 21.43
N ALA A 76 -11.90 5.12 21.73
CA ALA A 76 -11.90 5.78 23.03
C ALA A 76 -12.29 4.82 24.16
N GLN A 77 -13.34 4.01 23.95
CA GLN A 77 -13.78 3.00 24.90
C GLN A 77 -12.75 1.90 25.12
N GLN A 78 -12.06 1.45 24.07
CA GLN A 78 -11.03 0.42 24.20
C GLN A 78 -9.79 0.92 24.94
N LYS A 79 -9.38 2.17 24.68
CA LYS A 79 -8.09 2.70 25.16
C LYS A 79 -8.17 3.46 26.47
N TYR A 80 -9.32 4.08 26.75
CA TYR A 80 -9.53 4.98 27.88
C TYR A 80 -10.85 4.68 28.61
N PRO A 81 -11.10 3.43 29.04
CA PRO A 81 -12.39 3.04 29.64
C PRO A 81 -12.73 3.80 30.93
N ASP A 82 -11.72 4.22 31.70
CA ASP A 82 -11.90 4.88 33.01
C ASP A 82 -11.61 6.40 32.99
N GLU A 83 -11.07 6.92 31.89
CA GLU A 83 -10.66 8.32 31.75
C GLU A 83 -11.60 9.15 30.87
N LEU A 84 -12.29 8.49 29.93
CA LEU A 84 -13.23 9.12 29.02
C LEU A 84 -14.64 8.58 29.27
N ASP A 85 -15.48 9.39 29.90
CA ASP A 85 -16.89 9.09 30.05
C ASP A 85 -17.66 9.28 28.73
N GLU A 86 -18.89 8.77 28.70
CA GLU A 86 -19.74 8.77 27.51
C GLU A 86 -20.08 10.20 27.03
N ASP A 87 -20.19 11.15 27.96
CA ASP A 87 -20.50 12.55 27.67
C ASP A 87 -19.31 13.23 26.97
N LEU A 88 -18.09 13.00 27.45
CA LEU A 88 -16.84 13.50 26.86
C LEU A 88 -16.59 12.87 25.49
N ILE A 89 -16.81 11.57 25.34
CA ILE A 89 -16.68 10.87 24.05
C ILE A 89 -17.64 11.49 23.04
N THR A 90 -18.90 11.67 23.43
CA THR A 90 -19.93 12.26 22.58
C THR A 90 -19.58 13.69 22.20
N MET A 91 -19.14 14.52 23.15
CA MET A 91 -18.72 15.90 22.87
C MET A 91 -17.56 15.97 21.84
N ILE A 92 -16.58 15.09 21.94
CA ILE A 92 -15.43 15.06 21.03
C ILE A 92 -15.85 14.55 19.64
N GLU A 93 -16.68 13.52 19.57
CA GLU A 93 -17.25 13.01 18.32
C GLU A 93 -18.00 14.11 17.57
N ASP A 94 -18.85 14.84 18.28
CA ASP A 94 -19.64 15.96 17.76
C ASP A 94 -18.74 17.14 17.30
N LEU A 95 -17.56 17.32 17.90
CA LEU A 95 -16.58 18.33 17.48
C LEU A 95 -15.84 17.88 16.20
N ILE A 96 -15.50 16.60 16.09
CA ILE A 96 -14.88 16.00 14.91
C ILE A 96 -15.82 16.12 13.71
N GLU A 97 -17.09 15.77 13.88
CA GLU A 97 -18.11 15.84 12.83
C GLU A 97 -18.33 17.28 12.35
N ARG A 98 -18.50 18.24 13.26
CA ARG A 98 -18.60 19.66 12.89
C ARG A 98 -17.39 20.15 12.10
N ARG A 99 -16.17 19.69 12.45
CA ARG A 99 -14.96 20.04 11.69
C ARG A 99 -14.96 19.42 10.29
N ARG A 100 -15.42 18.17 10.15
CA ARG A 100 -15.56 17.52 8.84
C ARG A 100 -16.56 18.29 7.98
N SER A 101 -17.76 18.59 8.49
CA SER A 101 -18.81 19.30 7.74
C SER A 101 -18.36 20.68 7.24
N ARG A 102 -17.67 21.47 8.07
CA ARG A 102 -17.09 22.76 7.63
C ARG A 102 -16.02 22.62 6.54
N SER A 103 -15.31 21.49 6.47
CA SER A 103 -14.32 21.27 5.40
C SER A 103 -14.95 20.91 4.06
N TYR A 104 -16.22 20.50 4.04
CA TYR A 104 -16.96 20.24 2.80
C TYR A 104 -17.57 21.53 2.23
N GLU A 105 -18.07 22.45 3.05
CA GLU A 105 -18.60 23.75 2.58
C GLU A 105 -17.54 24.63 1.90
N VAL A 106 -16.27 24.55 2.31
CA VAL A 106 -15.17 25.36 1.71
C VAL A 106 -14.71 24.82 0.35
N LYS A 107 -15.09 23.60 -0.03
CA LYS A 107 -14.64 22.96 -1.30
C LYS A 107 -15.60 23.16 -2.48
N ASP A 108 -16.80 23.70 -2.26
CA ASP A 108 -17.83 23.93 -3.28
C ASP A 108 -18.05 25.42 -3.64
N SER A 109 -17.11 26.32 -3.28
CA SER A 109 -17.11 27.75 -3.68
C SER A 109 -15.90 28.14 -4.54
#